data_AF-A0A537HCI7-F1
#
_entry.id   AF-A0A537HCI7-F1
#
_cell.length_a   1.000
_cell.length_b   1.000
_cell.length_c   1.000
_cell.angle_alpha   90.00
_cell.angle_beta   90.00
_cell.angle_gamma   90.00
#
_symmetry.space_group_name_H-M   'P 1'
#
loop_
_entity.id
_entity.type
_entity.pdbx_description
1 polymer ?
#
loop_
_entity_poly.entity_id
_entity_poly.type
_entity_poly.pdbx_seq_one_letter_code
_entity_poly.pdbx_strand_id
1 'polypeptide(L)'
;SPFEIDSANQATSGKALRKFLQDVPKPVEIKASGGFRVICSPQHRFFTLDNEAQLAEIHAGDLKEKRWLAVIRRLPLVEEPYELPSPSTEHGKQYAFPAKVSVELAKLLGYLASEGSLQWAQNSCTLVFTNTDKDLQKEYSRCFEKTFGTPSHSPPSHPHDQIVCSVQIGDWFVKLMPTLKSKGEGKTARKLLPKQALRLGADETKALIRAYFDGDGWAQEKAPLIELYSVHQPLLEQLRFLLLKLGIYARMRYGKSLAISGEYALKFANEIGSDRTANIEKFSKWNIERRNFIADIIPVPRKIFHRLGHLLGLNSESPVWKRWVKNYLVIDQAYPTRHTLQELIRNINTFSTDAKKAGFAFEKEAEHIIDRLNTLVESDLAWEKVLSVEEKNGPVEMVDYEVNPHHNYIVNGFVTHNSQISMKLSIQTQLSAAEGGLEGKVLFIDTEGTFAAQRVFQMAQASGQDADKILDGIIYSRVYNSDHQILTVDHAFKICKEENIKLLVVDSILSHFRGEYIGRESLSERQQRLNSHLHKLLRIAQALNLAVVVTNQVQANPQAFFGDPMRPAGGNIMAHASTHRIMLKKSSQGLRVAKVIDSPYLPESETYFRITEKGVEDAVPRNKRDE
;
A
#
# COMPACT_ATOMS: atom_id res chain seq x y z
N SER A 1 12.35 3.98 -4.85
CA SER A 1 11.73 4.90 -3.88
C SER A 1 10.42 4.29 -3.40
N PRO A 2 10.02 4.48 -2.14
CA PRO A 2 8.70 4.03 -1.70
C PRO A 2 7.62 4.81 -2.47
N PHE A 3 6.51 4.16 -2.77
CA PHE A 3 5.30 4.83 -3.22
C PHE A 3 4.37 4.99 -2.02
N GLU A 4 3.56 6.03 -2.04
CA GLU A 4 2.57 6.33 -1.01
C GLU A 4 1.25 6.78 -1.67
N ILE A 5 0.25 7.03 -0.85
CA ILE A 5 -1.08 7.46 -1.26
C ILE A 5 -1.41 8.81 -0.63
N ASP A 6 -1.86 9.75 -1.44
CA ASP A 6 -2.29 11.08 -0.99
C ASP A 6 -3.71 11.08 -0.38
N SER A 7 -4.18 12.26 0.07
CA SER A 7 -5.53 12.40 0.61
C SER A 7 -6.65 12.16 -0.41
N ALA A 8 -6.35 12.18 -1.71
CA ALA A 8 -7.28 11.89 -2.81
C ALA A 8 -7.27 10.40 -3.21
N ASN A 9 -6.51 9.56 -2.50
CA ASN A 9 -6.30 8.14 -2.79
C ASN A 9 -5.57 7.89 -4.12
N GLN A 10 -4.70 8.80 -4.52
CA GLN A 10 -3.83 8.68 -5.69
C GLN A 10 -2.42 8.27 -5.29
N ALA A 11 -1.79 7.45 -6.13
CA ALA A 11 -0.46 6.93 -5.89
C ALA A 11 0.60 7.99 -6.24
N THR A 12 1.43 8.36 -5.27
CA THR A 12 2.50 9.35 -5.44
C THR A 12 3.86 8.75 -5.08
N SER A 13 4.94 9.39 -5.53
CA SER A 13 6.30 9.00 -5.17
C SER A 13 6.64 9.59 -3.81
N GLY A 14 6.93 8.74 -2.82
CA GLY A 14 7.37 9.15 -1.50
C GLY A 14 8.89 9.14 -1.38
N LYS A 15 9.42 9.92 -0.44
CA LYS A 15 10.83 9.86 -0.05
C LYS A 15 10.97 9.06 1.24
N ALA A 16 11.71 7.94 1.19
CA ALA A 16 12.09 7.22 2.40
C ALA A 16 13.05 8.10 3.21
N LEU A 17 12.64 8.49 4.41
CA LEU A 17 13.45 9.30 5.32
C LEU A 17 14.25 8.43 6.28
N ARG A 18 13.62 7.37 6.80
CA ARG A 18 14.21 6.45 7.77
C ARG A 18 13.76 5.02 7.49
N LYS A 19 14.68 4.07 7.73
CA LYS A 19 14.45 2.63 7.67
C LYS A 19 14.54 2.09 9.09
N PHE A 20 13.50 1.45 9.57
CA PHE A 20 13.47 0.77 10.87
C PHE A 20 13.66 -0.73 10.66
N LEU A 21 14.36 -1.37 11.59
CA LEU A 21 14.49 -2.82 11.68
C LEU A 21 13.86 -3.26 12.99
N GLN A 22 12.97 -4.24 12.92
CA GLN A 22 12.27 -4.77 14.09
C GLN A 22 12.15 -6.29 14.00
N ASP A 23 12.56 -6.98 15.06
CA ASP A 23 12.26 -8.41 15.20
C ASP A 23 10.81 -8.62 15.64
N VAL A 24 10.03 -9.27 14.77
CA VAL A 24 8.63 -9.58 15.03
C VAL A 24 8.51 -11.05 15.38
N PRO A 25 8.24 -11.41 16.65
CA PRO A 25 8.29 -12.80 17.13
C PRO A 25 7.19 -13.71 16.55
N LYS A 26 6.04 -13.13 16.24
CA LYS A 26 4.85 -13.84 15.71
C LYS A 26 4.25 -13.04 14.54
N PRO A 27 4.86 -13.10 13.36
CA PRO A 27 4.36 -12.37 12.22
C PRO A 27 3.15 -13.08 11.60
N VAL A 28 2.31 -12.31 10.91
CA VAL A 28 1.16 -12.83 10.16
C VAL A 28 1.42 -12.72 8.66
N GLU A 29 1.20 -13.81 7.94
CA GLU A 29 1.15 -13.82 6.48
C GLU A 29 -0.30 -13.67 6.03
N ILE A 30 -0.55 -12.63 5.25
CA ILE A 30 -1.85 -12.36 4.63
C ILE A 30 -1.74 -12.71 3.14
N LYS A 31 -2.67 -13.54 2.66
CA LYS A 31 -2.83 -13.86 1.23
C LYS A 31 -4.16 -13.31 0.75
N ALA A 32 -4.17 -12.61 -0.38
CA ALA A 32 -5.38 -12.01 -0.96
C ALA A 32 -5.68 -12.52 -2.38
N SER A 33 -6.94 -12.37 -2.83
CA SER A 33 -7.49 -13.05 -4.01
C SER A 33 -6.79 -12.78 -5.34
N GLY A 34 -6.07 -11.68 -5.46
CA GLY A 34 -5.28 -11.31 -6.65
C GLY A 34 -3.85 -11.87 -6.64
N GLY A 35 -3.53 -12.76 -5.70
CA GLY A 35 -2.16 -13.25 -5.45
C GLY A 35 -1.26 -12.18 -4.84
N PHE A 36 -1.84 -11.24 -4.09
CA PHE A 36 -1.06 -10.36 -3.23
C PHE A 36 -0.76 -11.08 -1.93
N ARG A 37 0.47 -10.91 -1.44
CA ARG A 37 0.93 -11.52 -0.20
C ARG A 37 1.79 -10.54 0.57
N VAL A 38 1.62 -10.50 1.88
CA VAL A 38 2.46 -9.68 2.76
C VAL A 38 2.64 -10.41 4.08
N ILE A 39 3.88 -10.38 4.58
CA ILE A 39 4.21 -10.83 5.92
C ILE A 39 4.46 -9.57 6.74
N CYS A 40 3.72 -9.40 7.83
CA CYS A 40 3.77 -8.18 8.63
C CYS A 40 3.53 -8.49 10.11
N SER A 41 3.72 -7.50 10.97
CA SER A 41 3.36 -7.62 12.38
C SER A 41 1.83 -7.65 12.54
N PRO A 42 1.28 -8.33 13.57
CA PRO A 42 -0.16 -8.31 13.83
C PRO A 42 -0.72 -6.90 14.06
N GLN A 43 0.12 -5.93 14.46
CA GLN A 43 -0.26 -4.54 14.68
C GLN A 43 -0.23 -3.70 13.41
N HIS A 44 0.38 -4.20 12.34
CA HIS A 44 0.45 -3.50 11.06
C HIS A 44 -0.95 -3.22 10.52
N ARG A 45 -1.15 -2.05 9.91
CA ARG A 45 -2.48 -1.60 9.46
C ARG A 45 -2.61 -1.66 7.96
N PHE A 46 -3.80 -2.04 7.50
CA PHE A 46 -4.20 -2.03 6.10
C PHE A 46 -5.46 -1.19 5.93
N PHE A 47 -5.72 -0.74 4.70
CA PHE A 47 -6.98 -0.09 4.36
C PHE A 47 -8.04 -1.11 3.91
N THR A 48 -9.29 -0.89 4.33
CA THR A 48 -10.52 -1.65 3.99
C THR A 48 -11.64 -0.64 3.70
N LEU A 49 -12.76 -1.09 3.12
CA LEU A 49 -14.00 -0.30 3.17
C LEU A 49 -14.81 -0.65 4.42
N ASP A 50 -15.45 0.36 5.00
CA ASP A 50 -16.49 0.20 6.01
C ASP A 50 -17.88 -0.03 5.38
N ASN A 51 -18.90 -0.10 6.23
CA ASN A 51 -20.28 -0.31 5.78
C ASN A 51 -20.89 0.90 5.05
N GLU A 52 -20.22 2.05 5.04
CA GLU A 52 -20.62 3.25 4.32
C GLU A 52 -19.78 3.48 3.05
N ALA A 53 -18.99 2.49 2.62
CA ALA A 53 -18.06 2.61 1.50
C ALA A 53 -17.02 3.74 1.71
N GLN A 54 -16.59 3.96 2.94
CA GLN A 54 -15.47 4.83 3.28
C GLN A 54 -14.23 4.00 3.60
N LEU A 55 -13.06 4.58 3.31
CA LEU A 55 -11.78 3.99 3.70
C LEU A 55 -11.67 3.94 5.22
N ALA A 56 -11.39 2.76 5.73
CA ALA A 56 -11.14 2.47 7.13
C ALA A 56 -9.81 1.72 7.28
N GLU A 57 -9.20 1.80 8.45
CA GLU A 57 -8.01 1.00 8.78
C GLU A 57 -8.43 -0.28 9.49
N ILE A 58 -7.68 -1.35 9.30
CA ILE A 58 -7.82 -2.62 10.01
C ILE A 58 -6.44 -3.18 10.32
N HIS A 59 -6.27 -3.69 11.54
CA HIS A 59 -5.02 -4.34 11.93
C HIS A 59 -4.91 -5.72 11.29
N ALA A 60 -3.68 -6.12 10.97
CA ALA A 60 -3.35 -7.40 10.40
C ALA A 60 -3.88 -8.57 11.25
N GLY A 61 -3.77 -8.46 12.57
CA GLY A 61 -4.27 -9.46 13.53
C GLY A 61 -5.80 -9.54 13.65
N ASP A 62 -6.52 -8.50 13.23
CA ASP A 62 -8.00 -8.48 13.24
C ASP A 62 -8.59 -8.93 11.88
N LEU A 63 -7.74 -9.19 10.88
CA LEU A 63 -8.19 -9.62 9.57
C LEU A 63 -8.78 -11.02 9.62
N LYS A 64 -9.89 -11.18 8.90
CA LYS A 64 -10.56 -12.46 8.68
C LYS A 64 -10.71 -12.70 7.20
N GLU A 65 -10.85 -13.96 6.83
CA GLU A 65 -11.15 -14.35 5.45
C GLU A 65 -12.37 -13.60 4.90
N LYS A 66 -12.37 -13.37 3.58
CA LYS A 66 -13.38 -12.62 2.82
C LYS A 66 -13.44 -11.13 3.11
N ARG A 67 -12.69 -10.59 4.09
CA ARG A 67 -12.55 -9.14 4.29
C ARG A 67 -11.87 -8.52 3.07
N TRP A 68 -12.31 -7.34 2.66
CA TRP A 68 -11.69 -6.60 1.57
C TRP A 68 -10.50 -5.78 2.06
N LEU A 69 -9.40 -5.81 1.31
CA LEU A 69 -8.23 -4.99 1.52
C LEU A 69 -7.95 -4.15 0.29
N ALA A 70 -7.53 -2.92 0.53
CA ALA A 70 -7.04 -2.04 -0.51
C ALA A 70 -5.66 -2.52 -0.97
N VAL A 71 -5.50 -2.60 -2.28
CA VAL A 71 -4.22 -2.82 -2.96
C VAL A 71 -4.03 -1.75 -4.02
N ILE A 72 -2.80 -1.55 -4.48
CA ILE A 72 -2.51 -0.58 -5.51
C ILE A 72 -2.96 -1.08 -6.89
N ARG A 73 -3.62 -0.20 -7.62
CA ARG A 73 -4.12 -0.40 -8.99
C ARG A 73 -3.22 0.26 -10.03
N ARG A 74 -2.58 1.36 -9.65
CA ARG A 74 -1.70 2.16 -10.51
C ARG A 74 -0.56 2.72 -9.68
N LEU A 75 0.64 2.70 -10.23
CA LEU A 75 1.81 3.36 -9.67
C LEU A 75 2.22 4.55 -10.55
N PRO A 76 2.77 5.62 -9.97
CA PRO A 76 3.32 6.71 -10.77
C PRO A 76 4.56 6.21 -11.50
N LEU A 77 4.71 6.69 -12.74
CA LEU A 77 5.89 6.43 -13.54
C LEU A 77 7.04 7.32 -13.04
N VAL A 78 7.93 6.75 -12.25
CA VAL A 78 9.15 7.42 -11.78
C VAL A 78 10.33 6.85 -12.57
N GLU A 79 11.02 7.71 -13.31
CA GLU A 79 12.33 7.40 -13.88
C GLU A 79 13.39 7.63 -12.81
N GLU A 80 13.98 6.54 -12.33
CA GLU A 80 15.08 6.61 -11.37
C GLU A 80 16.40 6.41 -12.12
N PRO A 81 17.49 7.11 -11.73
CA PRO A 81 18.80 6.86 -12.32
C PRO A 81 19.25 5.42 -12.07
N TYR A 82 19.94 4.85 -13.04
CA TYR A 82 20.53 3.53 -12.97
C TYR A 82 21.78 3.45 -13.84
N GLU A 83 22.66 2.51 -13.50
CA GLU A 83 23.87 2.25 -14.27
C GLU A 83 23.77 0.90 -14.97
N LEU A 84 24.34 0.84 -16.18
CA LEU A 84 24.52 -0.39 -16.94
C LEU A 84 25.94 -0.93 -16.71
N PRO A 85 26.15 -2.26 -16.82
CA PRO A 85 27.48 -2.84 -16.62
C PRO A 85 28.51 -2.30 -17.61
N SER A 86 29.76 -2.21 -17.17
CA SER A 86 30.88 -1.95 -18.08
C SER A 86 31.23 -3.20 -18.90
N PRO A 87 31.46 -3.07 -20.22
CA PRO A 87 31.87 -4.19 -21.06
C PRO A 87 33.28 -4.66 -20.72
N SER A 88 33.58 -5.93 -21.01
CA SER A 88 34.96 -6.43 -20.95
C SER A 88 35.79 -5.87 -22.11
N THR A 89 37.01 -5.41 -21.81
CA THR A 89 37.95 -4.85 -22.78
C THR A 89 38.97 -5.87 -23.29
N GLU A 90 38.89 -7.13 -22.84
CA GLU A 90 39.83 -8.16 -23.28
C GLU A 90 39.59 -8.52 -24.76
N HIS A 91 40.70 -8.57 -25.50
CA HIS A 91 40.86 -8.72 -26.95
C HIS A 91 39.67 -9.35 -27.72
N GLY A 92 39.14 -8.63 -28.72
CA GLY A 92 38.06 -9.14 -29.60
C GLY A 92 37.45 -8.10 -30.54
N LYS A 93 36.43 -8.54 -31.32
CA LYS A 93 35.57 -7.70 -32.18
C LYS A 93 34.95 -6.57 -31.35
N GLN A 94 34.99 -5.33 -31.86
CA GLN A 94 34.35 -4.20 -31.18
C GLN A 94 32.83 -4.23 -31.36
N TYR A 95 32.10 -4.10 -30.26
CA TYR A 95 30.64 -3.97 -30.23
C TYR A 95 30.24 -2.61 -29.67
N ALA A 96 29.08 -2.11 -30.07
CA ALA A 96 28.47 -0.97 -29.41
C ALA A 96 27.88 -1.43 -28.07
N PHE A 97 28.22 -0.80 -26.95
CA PHE A 97 27.58 -1.06 -25.67
C PHE A 97 26.74 0.16 -25.26
N PRO A 98 25.45 -0.01 -24.95
CA PRO A 98 24.57 1.11 -24.67
C PRO A 98 24.85 1.70 -23.28
N ALA A 99 24.79 3.04 -23.19
CA ALA A 99 24.92 3.77 -21.93
C ALA A 99 23.60 3.84 -21.13
N LYS A 100 22.46 3.63 -21.79
CA LYS A 100 21.11 3.59 -21.20
C LYS A 100 20.26 2.50 -21.84
N VAL A 101 19.20 2.07 -21.17
CA VAL A 101 18.27 1.12 -21.78
C VAL A 101 17.45 1.84 -22.84
N SER A 102 17.65 1.48 -24.11
CA SER A 102 16.79 1.90 -25.22
C SER A 102 15.56 1.00 -25.34
N VAL A 103 14.59 1.40 -26.16
CA VAL A 103 13.44 0.57 -26.54
C VAL A 103 13.90 -0.79 -27.08
N GLU A 104 14.90 -0.83 -27.96
CA GLU A 104 15.45 -2.08 -28.48
C GLU A 104 16.06 -2.96 -27.40
N LEU A 105 16.88 -2.40 -26.49
CA LEU A 105 17.45 -3.17 -25.39
C LEU A 105 16.35 -3.67 -24.44
N ALA A 106 15.30 -2.88 -24.19
CA ALA A 106 14.16 -3.29 -23.38
C ALA A 106 13.42 -4.49 -24.00
N LYS A 107 13.24 -4.51 -25.33
CA LYS A 107 12.70 -5.69 -26.04
C LYS A 107 13.60 -6.90 -25.89
N LEU A 108 14.92 -6.73 -26.03
CA LEU A 108 15.87 -7.83 -25.81
C LEU A 108 15.76 -8.40 -24.39
N LEU A 109 15.64 -7.56 -23.37
CA LEU A 109 15.42 -8.03 -21.99
C LEU A 109 14.11 -8.82 -21.85
N GLY A 110 13.04 -8.39 -22.52
CA GLY A 110 11.76 -9.11 -22.57
C GLY A 110 11.88 -10.49 -23.22
N TYR A 111 12.47 -10.57 -24.42
CA TYR A 111 12.70 -11.85 -25.12
C TYR A 111 13.64 -12.79 -24.35
N LEU A 112 14.65 -12.25 -23.68
CA LEU A 112 15.56 -13.05 -22.86
C LEU A 112 14.87 -13.59 -21.59
N ALA A 113 14.01 -12.78 -20.97
CA ALA A 113 13.23 -13.16 -19.81
C ALA A 113 12.18 -14.23 -20.13
N SER A 114 11.58 -14.24 -21.32
CA SER A 114 10.67 -15.30 -21.77
C SER A 114 11.45 -16.53 -22.25
N GLU A 115 12.02 -16.48 -23.45
CA GLU A 115 12.54 -17.67 -24.15
C GLU A 115 14.07 -17.70 -24.30
N GLY A 116 14.78 -16.63 -23.92
CA GLY A 116 16.24 -16.60 -24.10
C GLY A 116 17.03 -17.49 -23.15
N SER A 117 18.21 -17.93 -23.59
CA SER A 117 19.16 -18.66 -22.75
C SER A 117 20.59 -18.27 -23.09
N LEU A 118 21.49 -18.44 -22.12
CA LEU A 118 22.91 -18.15 -22.28
C LEU A 118 23.74 -19.39 -21.96
N GLN A 119 24.48 -19.85 -22.97
CA GLN A 119 25.28 -21.07 -22.95
C GLN A 119 26.76 -20.73 -22.93
N TRP A 120 27.49 -21.24 -21.93
CA TRP A 120 28.94 -21.09 -21.81
C TRP A 120 29.63 -22.41 -22.14
N ALA A 121 30.54 -22.39 -23.10
CA ALA A 121 31.57 -23.39 -23.30
C ALA A 121 32.93 -22.83 -22.81
N GLN A 122 34.00 -23.65 -22.83
CA GLN A 122 35.30 -23.30 -22.24
C GLN A 122 35.77 -21.87 -22.59
N ASN A 123 35.76 -21.52 -23.89
CA ASN A 123 36.20 -20.22 -24.40
C ASN A 123 35.17 -19.51 -25.29
N SER A 124 33.89 -19.89 -25.22
CA SER A 124 32.83 -19.25 -26.02
C SER A 124 31.55 -19.08 -25.22
N CYS A 125 30.83 -17.99 -25.55
CA CYS A 125 29.52 -17.72 -25.01
C CYS A 125 28.53 -17.53 -26.15
N THR A 126 27.40 -18.23 -26.05
CA THR A 126 26.34 -18.26 -27.04
C THR A 126 25.05 -17.82 -26.37
N LEU A 127 24.53 -16.66 -26.79
CA LEU A 127 23.20 -16.22 -26.45
C LEU A 127 22.22 -16.79 -27.48
N VAL A 128 21.13 -17.40 -27.01
CA VAL A 128 20.15 -18.08 -27.85
C VAL A 128 18.76 -17.55 -27.52
N PHE A 129 18.00 -17.17 -28.53
CA PHE A 129 16.55 -16.94 -28.45
C PHE A 129 15.86 -17.91 -29.41
N THR A 130 15.01 -18.78 -28.88
CA THR A 130 14.34 -19.83 -29.65
C THR A 130 12.87 -19.49 -29.80
N ASN A 131 12.39 -19.28 -31.02
CA ASN A 131 10.97 -19.04 -31.30
C ASN A 131 10.61 -19.50 -32.71
N THR A 132 9.41 -20.04 -32.90
CA THR A 132 8.95 -20.52 -34.22
C THR A 132 8.45 -19.38 -35.11
N ASP A 133 8.09 -18.23 -34.55
CA ASP A 133 7.55 -17.07 -35.24
C ASP A 133 8.66 -16.28 -35.97
N LYS A 134 8.52 -16.14 -37.29
CA LYS A 134 9.53 -15.49 -38.14
C LYS A 134 9.59 -13.98 -37.97
N ASP A 135 8.50 -13.34 -37.57
CA ASP A 135 8.48 -11.89 -37.35
C ASP A 135 9.20 -11.56 -36.04
N LEU A 136 9.01 -12.37 -35.00
CA LEU A 136 9.78 -12.24 -33.76
C LEU A 136 11.28 -12.53 -33.97
N GLN A 137 11.64 -13.51 -34.79
CA GLN A 137 13.04 -13.78 -35.12
C GLN A 137 13.70 -12.57 -35.79
N LYS A 138 13.02 -11.93 -36.77
CA LYS A 138 13.52 -10.72 -37.44
C LYS A 138 13.64 -9.55 -36.46
N GLU A 139 12.64 -9.37 -35.62
CA GLU A 139 12.59 -8.28 -34.66
C GLU A 139 13.67 -8.41 -33.57
N TYR A 140 13.92 -9.63 -33.08
CA TYR A 140 15.04 -9.92 -32.19
C TYR A 140 16.38 -9.58 -32.84
N SER A 141 16.59 -10.01 -34.10
CA SER A 141 17.83 -9.70 -34.85
C SER A 141 18.01 -8.19 -35.05
N ARG A 142 16.94 -7.48 -35.42
CA ARG A 142 16.93 -6.01 -35.56
C ARG A 142 17.28 -5.30 -34.26
N CYS A 143 16.72 -5.75 -33.14
CA CYS A 143 17.01 -5.17 -31.82
C CYS A 143 18.49 -5.39 -31.44
N PHE A 144 19.04 -6.57 -31.75
CA PHE A 144 20.46 -6.86 -31.56
C PHE A 144 21.37 -5.97 -32.40
N GLU A 145 21.06 -5.83 -33.68
CA GLU A 145 21.82 -4.98 -34.60
C GLU A 145 21.83 -3.52 -34.15
N LYS A 146 20.67 -2.98 -33.78
CA LYS A 146 20.57 -1.60 -33.28
C LYS A 146 21.24 -1.39 -31.93
N THR A 147 21.23 -2.39 -31.05
CA THR A 147 21.79 -2.25 -29.69
C THR A 147 23.30 -2.44 -29.67
N PHE A 148 23.80 -3.44 -30.40
CA PHE A 148 25.20 -3.88 -30.30
C PHE A 148 25.99 -3.74 -31.61
N GLY A 149 25.37 -3.32 -32.71
CA GLY A 149 26.00 -3.25 -34.03
C GLY A 149 26.24 -4.63 -34.65
N THR A 150 25.55 -5.67 -34.17
CA THR A 150 25.66 -7.03 -34.72
C THR A 150 24.27 -7.69 -34.72
N PRO A 151 23.81 -8.25 -35.85
CA PRO A 151 22.56 -9.01 -35.87
C PRO A 151 22.75 -10.39 -35.24
N SER A 152 21.64 -11.05 -34.91
CA SER A 152 21.62 -12.49 -34.66
C SER A 152 21.59 -13.26 -35.97
N HIS A 153 22.01 -14.53 -35.94
CA HIS A 153 21.92 -15.44 -37.08
C HIS A 153 21.19 -16.73 -36.67
N SER A 154 20.59 -17.41 -37.65
CA SER A 154 19.93 -18.70 -37.45
C SER A 154 20.74 -19.82 -38.09
N PRO A 155 21.22 -20.82 -37.33
CA PRO A 155 21.92 -21.96 -37.91
C PRO A 155 20.99 -22.82 -38.77
N PRO A 156 21.45 -23.37 -39.91
CA PRO A 156 20.64 -24.30 -40.71
C PRO A 156 20.15 -25.53 -39.94
N SER A 157 20.92 -25.99 -38.94
CA SER A 157 20.54 -27.12 -38.07
C SER A 157 19.48 -26.77 -37.03
N HIS A 158 19.32 -25.49 -36.70
CA HIS A 158 18.37 -24.99 -35.70
C HIS A 158 17.68 -23.72 -36.23
N PRO A 159 16.78 -23.84 -37.23
CA PRO A 159 16.19 -22.70 -37.96
C PRO A 159 15.19 -21.87 -37.13
N HIS A 160 14.92 -22.27 -35.89
CA HIS A 160 14.11 -21.57 -34.90
C HIS A 160 14.94 -20.80 -33.89
N ASP A 161 16.25 -21.00 -33.87
CA ASP A 161 17.16 -20.33 -32.96
C ASP A 161 17.73 -19.07 -33.61
N GLN A 162 17.76 -17.99 -32.86
CA GLN A 162 18.51 -16.78 -33.14
C GLN A 162 19.69 -16.71 -32.17
N ILE A 163 20.89 -16.71 -32.74
CA ILE A 163 22.13 -16.89 -32.00
C ILE A 163 23.06 -15.69 -32.15
N VAL A 164 23.64 -15.28 -31.01
CA VAL A 164 24.76 -14.33 -30.94
C VAL A 164 25.91 -14.98 -30.16
N CYS A 165 27.00 -15.26 -30.86
CA CYS A 165 28.23 -15.81 -30.28
C CYS A 165 29.18 -14.68 -29.91
N SER A 166 29.24 -14.31 -28.65
CA SER A 166 30.14 -13.26 -28.15
C SER A 166 30.35 -13.39 -26.65
N VAL A 167 31.61 -13.55 -26.24
CA VAL A 167 32.01 -13.56 -24.83
C VAL A 167 31.77 -12.19 -24.20
N GLN A 168 32.06 -11.09 -24.90
CA GLN A 168 31.87 -9.73 -24.38
C GLN A 168 30.39 -9.40 -24.14
N ILE A 169 29.52 -9.69 -25.11
CA ILE A 169 28.06 -9.45 -24.97
C ILE A 169 27.48 -10.41 -23.92
N GLY A 170 27.90 -11.67 -23.92
CA GLY A 170 27.45 -12.67 -22.96
C GLY A 170 27.80 -12.29 -21.51
N ASP A 171 29.05 -11.92 -21.25
CA ASP A 171 29.51 -11.43 -19.95
C ASP A 171 28.71 -10.19 -19.51
N TRP A 172 28.49 -9.24 -20.42
CA TRP A 172 27.70 -8.04 -20.14
C TRP A 172 26.25 -8.37 -19.73
N PHE A 173 25.57 -9.27 -20.45
CA PHE A 173 24.23 -9.72 -20.07
C PHE A 173 24.21 -10.52 -18.78
N VAL A 174 25.24 -11.31 -18.46
CA VAL A 174 25.34 -12.01 -17.17
C VAL A 174 25.50 -11.02 -16.02
N LYS A 175 26.29 -9.94 -16.20
CA LYS A 175 26.41 -8.86 -15.21
C LYS A 175 25.07 -8.13 -15.01
N LEU A 176 24.31 -7.92 -16.09
CA LEU A 176 23.01 -7.24 -16.03
C LEU A 176 21.90 -8.14 -15.46
N MET A 177 21.79 -9.37 -15.97
CA MET A 177 20.77 -10.37 -15.67
C MET A 177 21.44 -11.70 -15.27
N PRO A 178 21.94 -11.83 -14.01
CA PRO A 178 22.69 -13.01 -13.57
C PRO A 178 21.93 -14.33 -13.68
N THR A 179 20.59 -14.27 -13.64
CA THR A 179 19.70 -15.44 -13.74
C THR A 179 19.62 -16.03 -15.15
N LEU A 180 20.29 -15.45 -16.15
CA LEU A 180 20.26 -15.91 -17.55
C LEU A 180 21.14 -17.15 -17.82
N LYS A 181 22.07 -17.50 -16.90
CA LYS A 181 23.09 -18.55 -17.09
C LYS A 181 22.52 -19.98 -16.93
N SER A 182 22.87 -20.90 -17.82
CA SER A 182 22.23 -22.24 -17.95
C SER A 182 22.88 -23.44 -17.22
N LYS A 183 23.72 -23.29 -16.18
CA LYS A 183 24.30 -24.46 -15.47
C LYS A 183 23.43 -24.90 -14.26
N GLY A 184 23.03 -26.18 -14.23
CA GLY A 184 22.31 -26.88 -13.12
C GLY A 184 20.87 -27.33 -13.45
N GLU A 185 20.35 -28.41 -12.86
CA GLU A 185 18.96 -28.88 -13.08
C GLU A 185 17.91 -27.85 -12.59
N GLY A 186 16.83 -27.60 -13.36
CA GLY A 186 15.79 -26.58 -13.06
C GLY A 186 15.83 -25.28 -13.92
N LYS A 187 16.43 -25.35 -15.12
CA LYS A 187 17.05 -24.25 -15.90
C LYS A 187 16.16 -23.12 -16.44
N THR A 188 14.85 -23.29 -16.60
CA THR A 188 13.96 -22.21 -17.08
C THR A 188 13.29 -21.46 -15.91
N ALA A 189 13.38 -22.00 -14.69
CA ALA A 189 12.39 -21.72 -13.65
C ALA A 189 12.70 -20.56 -12.70
N ARG A 190 13.76 -19.77 -12.94
CA ARG A 190 14.22 -18.72 -12.01
C ARG A 190 14.69 -17.41 -12.67
N LYS A 191 14.32 -17.17 -13.93
CA LYS A 191 14.68 -15.91 -14.61
C LYS A 191 14.08 -14.72 -13.87
N LEU A 192 14.84 -13.64 -13.74
CA LEU A 192 14.38 -12.36 -13.20
C LEU A 192 14.78 -11.25 -14.16
N LEU A 193 13.93 -10.23 -14.25
CA LEU A 193 14.31 -8.99 -14.91
C LEU A 193 15.42 -8.28 -14.11
N PRO A 194 16.36 -7.60 -14.79
CA PRO A 194 17.39 -6.81 -14.12
C PRO A 194 16.74 -5.68 -13.32
N LYS A 195 17.38 -5.24 -12.22
CA LYS A 195 16.84 -4.15 -11.39
C LYS A 195 16.60 -2.86 -12.19
N GLN A 196 17.43 -2.63 -13.21
CA GLN A 196 17.34 -1.54 -14.16
C GLN A 196 16.00 -1.55 -14.92
N ALA A 197 15.47 -2.73 -15.25
CA ALA A 197 14.19 -2.85 -15.94
C ALA A 197 13.02 -2.29 -15.10
N LEU A 198 13.12 -2.34 -13.76
CA LEU A 198 12.09 -1.82 -12.86
C LEU A 198 12.04 -0.28 -12.83
N ARG A 199 13.10 0.38 -13.29
CA ARG A 199 13.28 1.84 -13.29
C ARG A 199 13.01 2.50 -14.64
N LEU A 200 12.64 1.72 -15.64
CA LEU A 200 12.41 2.20 -17.01
C LEU A 200 11.24 3.20 -17.11
N GLY A 201 11.35 4.08 -18.10
CA GLY A 201 10.28 4.97 -18.56
C GLY A 201 9.15 4.20 -19.24
N ALA A 202 8.12 4.93 -19.70
CA ALA A 202 6.89 4.32 -20.21
C ALA A 202 7.14 3.49 -21.47
N ASP A 203 7.89 4.04 -22.43
CA ASP A 203 8.06 3.42 -23.75
C ASP A 203 8.94 2.17 -23.68
N GLU A 204 10.03 2.23 -22.92
CA GLU A 204 10.89 1.06 -22.67
C GLU A 204 10.14 0.00 -21.86
N THR A 205 9.34 0.39 -20.86
CA THR A 205 8.52 -0.55 -20.09
C THR A 205 7.50 -1.25 -20.98
N LYS A 206 6.80 -0.52 -21.85
CA LYS A 206 5.85 -1.10 -22.83
C LYS A 206 6.57 -2.08 -23.77
N ALA A 207 7.73 -1.69 -24.27
CA ALA A 207 8.50 -2.52 -25.20
C ALA A 207 8.98 -3.83 -24.56
N LEU A 208 9.45 -3.78 -23.31
CA LEU A 208 9.84 -4.96 -22.55
C LEU A 208 8.67 -5.91 -22.32
N ILE A 209 7.52 -5.38 -21.86
CA ILE A 209 6.33 -6.19 -21.60
C ILE A 209 5.79 -6.81 -22.90
N ARG A 210 5.77 -6.04 -24.01
CA ARG A 210 5.39 -6.55 -25.34
C ARG A 210 6.24 -7.75 -25.73
N ALA A 211 7.56 -7.62 -25.65
CA ALA A 211 8.49 -8.69 -26.01
C ALA A 211 8.35 -9.92 -25.10
N TYR A 212 8.11 -9.73 -23.80
CA TYR A 212 7.82 -10.84 -22.89
C TYR A 212 6.51 -11.54 -23.25
N PHE A 213 5.43 -10.78 -23.48
CA PHE A 213 4.12 -11.30 -23.89
C PHE A 213 4.21 -12.05 -25.22
N ASP A 214 4.98 -11.55 -26.18
CA ASP A 214 5.14 -12.20 -27.47
C ASP A 214 5.96 -13.49 -27.38
N GLY A 215 6.81 -13.66 -26.37
CA GLY A 215 7.45 -14.95 -26.07
C GLY A 215 6.51 -15.91 -25.34
N ASP A 216 6.17 -15.59 -24.09
CA ASP A 216 5.53 -16.50 -23.12
C ASP A 216 4.08 -16.12 -22.75
N GLY A 217 3.48 -15.19 -23.49
CA GLY A 217 2.12 -14.72 -23.25
C GLY A 217 1.07 -15.40 -24.12
N TRP A 218 -0.18 -15.35 -23.65
CA TRP A 218 -1.35 -15.82 -24.37
C TRP A 218 -2.45 -14.77 -24.34
N ALA A 219 -3.16 -14.64 -25.46
CA ALA A 219 -4.34 -13.80 -25.58
C ALA A 219 -5.53 -14.64 -26.06
N GLN A 220 -6.66 -14.45 -25.39
CA GLN A 220 -7.93 -15.08 -25.71
C GLN A 220 -8.50 -14.50 -27.01
N GLU A 221 -9.12 -15.32 -27.85
CA GLU A 221 -9.60 -14.82 -29.16
C GLU A 221 -10.87 -13.98 -29.06
N LYS A 222 -11.87 -14.44 -28.29
CA LYS A 222 -13.22 -13.86 -28.29
C LYS A 222 -13.51 -12.90 -27.13
N ALA A 223 -12.55 -12.68 -26.24
CA ALA A 223 -12.74 -11.85 -25.06
C ALA A 223 -11.44 -11.16 -24.65
N PRO A 224 -11.50 -9.95 -24.07
CA PRO A 224 -10.33 -9.21 -23.61
C PRO A 224 -9.73 -9.87 -22.35
N LEU A 225 -8.91 -10.90 -22.58
CA LEU A 225 -8.14 -11.62 -21.57
C LEU A 225 -6.75 -11.94 -22.13
N ILE A 226 -5.73 -11.51 -21.37
CA ILE A 226 -4.33 -11.79 -21.61
C ILE A 226 -3.78 -12.52 -20.38
N GLU A 227 -2.98 -13.55 -20.59
CA GLU A 227 -2.24 -14.23 -19.52
C GLU A 227 -0.74 -14.25 -19.84
N LEU A 228 0.07 -13.81 -18.88
CA LEU A 228 1.53 -13.96 -18.93
C LEU A 228 1.93 -15.16 -18.07
N TYR A 229 2.62 -16.14 -18.63
CA TYR A 229 3.02 -17.34 -17.89
C TYR A 229 4.43 -17.24 -17.36
N SER A 230 4.65 -17.81 -16.18
CA SER A 230 5.98 -18.14 -15.70
C SER A 230 5.89 -19.17 -14.58
N VAL A 231 6.82 -20.12 -14.57
CA VAL A 231 6.99 -21.02 -13.43
C VAL A 231 7.69 -20.32 -12.25
N HIS A 232 8.25 -19.12 -12.46
CA HIS A 232 8.89 -18.32 -11.41
C HIS A 232 7.98 -17.19 -10.94
N GLN A 233 7.32 -17.37 -9.80
CA GLN A 233 6.43 -16.35 -9.24
C GLN A 233 7.09 -14.96 -9.06
N PRO A 234 8.34 -14.82 -8.60
CA PRO A 234 9.01 -13.52 -8.52
C PRO A 234 9.10 -12.75 -9.84
N LEU A 235 9.22 -13.44 -10.99
CA LEU A 235 9.20 -12.80 -12.31
C LEU A 235 7.81 -12.23 -12.62
N LEU A 236 6.75 -12.97 -12.30
CA LEU A 236 5.37 -12.49 -12.42
C LEU A 236 5.10 -11.29 -11.50
N GLU A 237 5.71 -11.26 -10.32
CA GLU A 237 5.63 -10.10 -9.41
C GLU A 237 6.35 -8.87 -10.00
N GLN A 238 7.51 -9.04 -10.66
CA GLN A 238 8.19 -7.97 -11.40
C GLN A 238 7.37 -7.47 -12.59
N LEU A 239 6.78 -8.38 -13.39
CA LEU A 239 5.92 -8.03 -14.51
C LEU A 239 4.65 -7.30 -14.03
N ARG A 240 4.04 -7.75 -12.94
CA ARG A 240 2.90 -7.06 -12.30
C ARG A 240 3.29 -5.65 -11.88
N PHE A 241 4.47 -5.47 -11.28
CA PHE A 241 4.95 -4.14 -10.91
C PHE A 241 5.09 -3.21 -12.13
N LEU A 242 5.64 -3.70 -13.24
CA LEU A 242 5.76 -2.91 -14.47
C LEU A 242 4.39 -2.58 -15.09
N LEU A 243 3.44 -3.53 -15.07
CA LEU A 243 2.06 -3.29 -15.51
C LEU A 243 1.36 -2.23 -14.66
N LEU A 244 1.56 -2.24 -13.33
CA LEU A 244 1.03 -1.21 -12.43
C LEU A 244 1.57 0.19 -12.76
N LYS A 245 2.85 0.33 -13.14
CA LYS A 245 3.43 1.61 -13.62
C LYS A 245 2.74 2.12 -14.90
N LEU A 246 2.26 1.21 -15.74
CA LEU A 246 1.47 1.53 -16.93
C LEU A 246 -0.03 1.70 -16.61
N GLY A 247 -0.43 1.58 -15.34
CA GLY A 247 -1.83 1.61 -14.91
C GLY A 247 -2.65 0.46 -15.50
N ILE A 248 -2.05 -0.73 -15.59
CA ILE A 248 -2.68 -1.98 -15.99
C ILE A 248 -2.73 -2.90 -14.77
N TYR A 249 -3.92 -3.13 -14.24
CA TYR A 249 -4.12 -4.00 -13.10
C TYR A 249 -4.20 -5.47 -13.53
N ALA A 250 -3.39 -6.31 -12.90
CA ALA A 250 -3.26 -7.72 -13.26
C ALA A 250 -3.26 -8.62 -12.01
N ARG A 251 -3.93 -9.77 -12.09
CA ARG A 251 -4.18 -10.67 -10.96
C ARG A 251 -3.50 -12.02 -11.19
N MET A 252 -2.85 -12.56 -10.16
CA MET A 252 -2.25 -13.89 -10.23
C MET A 252 -3.33 -14.96 -10.36
N ARG A 253 -3.14 -15.93 -11.26
CA ARG A 253 -3.97 -17.13 -11.38
C ARG A 253 -3.14 -18.38 -11.09
N TYR A 254 -3.62 -19.18 -10.16
CA TYR A 254 -3.03 -20.47 -9.74
C TYR A 254 -1.52 -20.43 -9.42
N GLY A 255 -0.97 -19.25 -9.11
CA GLY A 255 0.46 -19.04 -8.87
C GLY A 255 1.37 -19.23 -10.09
N LYS A 256 0.82 -19.34 -11.31
CA LYS A 256 1.55 -19.70 -12.53
C LYS A 256 1.35 -18.74 -13.70
N SER A 257 0.33 -17.89 -13.63
CA SER A 257 0.10 -16.87 -14.65
C SER A 257 -0.37 -15.56 -14.03
N LEU A 258 -0.12 -14.46 -14.75
CA LEU A 258 -0.63 -13.15 -14.44
C LEU A 258 -1.70 -12.78 -15.47
N ALA A 259 -2.94 -12.68 -15.03
CA ALA A 259 -4.10 -12.42 -15.87
C ALA A 259 -4.46 -10.93 -15.90
N ILE A 260 -4.59 -10.40 -17.11
CA ILE A 260 -5.04 -9.05 -17.44
C ILE A 260 -6.38 -9.18 -18.15
N SER A 261 -7.44 -8.56 -17.62
CA SER A 261 -8.80 -8.81 -18.12
C SER A 261 -9.64 -7.54 -18.22
N GLY A 262 -10.61 -7.57 -19.12
CA GLY A 262 -11.54 -6.46 -19.34
C GLY A 262 -10.85 -5.22 -19.89
N GLU A 263 -11.17 -4.05 -19.32
CA GLU A 263 -10.63 -2.77 -19.75
C GLU A 263 -9.09 -2.73 -19.72
N TYR A 264 -8.46 -3.42 -18.78
CA TYR A 264 -7.01 -3.50 -18.67
C TYR A 264 -6.39 -4.30 -19.82
N ALA A 265 -7.07 -5.31 -20.36
CA ALA A 265 -6.58 -6.08 -21.50
C ALA A 265 -6.73 -5.28 -22.81
N LEU A 266 -7.79 -4.47 -22.92
CA LEU A 266 -7.93 -3.53 -24.04
C LEU A 266 -6.90 -2.40 -23.96
N LYS A 267 -6.64 -1.87 -22.76
CA LYS A 267 -5.56 -0.92 -22.55
C LYS A 267 -4.22 -1.50 -22.94
N PHE A 268 -3.95 -2.75 -22.55
CA PHE A 268 -2.76 -3.48 -23.02
C PHE A 268 -2.73 -3.55 -24.55
N ALA A 269 -3.81 -4.00 -25.20
CA ALA A 269 -3.85 -4.12 -26.66
C ALA A 269 -3.60 -2.78 -27.38
N ASN A 270 -4.14 -1.68 -26.86
CA ASN A 270 -4.04 -0.36 -27.47
C ASN A 270 -2.69 0.32 -27.20
N GLU A 271 -2.16 0.22 -25.98
CA GLU A 271 -0.97 0.97 -25.57
C GLU A 271 0.33 0.15 -25.65
N ILE A 272 0.24 -1.17 -25.40
CA ILE A 272 1.37 -2.11 -25.47
C ILE A 272 1.31 -2.87 -26.79
N GLY A 273 0.21 -3.52 -27.14
CA GLY A 273 0.09 -4.27 -28.39
C GLY A 273 1.00 -5.50 -28.45
N SER A 274 1.31 -5.95 -29.66
CA SER A 274 2.07 -7.18 -29.96
C SER A 274 2.81 -7.00 -31.28
N ASP A 275 3.98 -7.62 -31.41
CA ASP A 275 4.70 -7.72 -32.68
C ASP A 275 4.20 -8.90 -33.52
N ARG A 276 3.35 -9.78 -32.97
CA ARG A 276 2.76 -10.93 -33.67
C ARG A 276 1.46 -10.53 -34.36
N THR A 277 1.42 -10.67 -35.69
CA THR A 277 0.21 -10.42 -36.51
C THR A 277 -1.02 -11.17 -35.97
N ALA A 278 -0.85 -12.43 -35.57
CA ALA A 278 -1.93 -13.25 -35.03
C ALA A 278 -2.54 -12.70 -33.73
N ASN A 279 -1.77 -12.01 -32.89
CA ASN A 279 -2.29 -11.39 -31.67
C ASN A 279 -2.97 -10.05 -31.97
N ILE A 280 -2.43 -9.27 -32.91
CA ILE A 280 -3.06 -8.04 -33.39
C ILE A 280 -4.46 -8.32 -33.96
N GLU A 281 -4.61 -9.41 -34.72
CA GLU A 281 -5.90 -9.87 -35.23
C GLU A 281 -6.88 -10.31 -34.12
N LYS A 282 -6.39 -10.86 -33.00
CA LYS A 282 -7.26 -11.16 -31.85
C LYS A 282 -7.72 -9.88 -31.18
N PHE A 283 -6.80 -8.93 -30.97
CA PHE A 283 -7.09 -7.66 -30.32
C PHE A 283 -8.17 -6.86 -31.06
N SER A 284 -8.14 -6.86 -32.40
CA SER A 284 -9.14 -6.16 -33.21
C SER A 284 -10.56 -6.74 -33.11
N LYS A 285 -10.70 -8.00 -32.67
CA LYS A 285 -12.01 -8.66 -32.47
C LYS A 285 -12.61 -8.39 -31.08
N TRP A 286 -11.87 -7.78 -30.16
CA TRP A 286 -12.33 -7.61 -28.79
C TRP A 286 -13.32 -6.45 -28.62
N ASN A 287 -14.38 -6.71 -27.85
CA ASN A 287 -15.34 -5.69 -27.44
C ASN A 287 -15.69 -5.85 -25.95
N ILE A 288 -16.04 -4.75 -25.29
CA ILE A 288 -16.49 -4.75 -23.89
C ILE A 288 -17.97 -5.11 -23.86
N GLU A 289 -18.30 -6.41 -23.85
CA GLU A 289 -19.67 -6.82 -23.53
C GLU A 289 -19.86 -6.93 -22.01
N ARG A 290 -20.92 -6.30 -21.49
CA ARG A 290 -21.24 -6.06 -20.06
C ARG A 290 -21.23 -7.27 -19.11
N ARG A 291 -21.04 -8.51 -19.60
CA ARG A 291 -21.42 -9.72 -18.85
C ARG A 291 -20.31 -10.39 -18.03
N ASN A 292 -19.02 -10.10 -18.22
CA ASN A 292 -17.96 -10.90 -17.57
C ASN A 292 -16.67 -10.12 -17.21
N PHE A 293 -16.73 -9.11 -16.33
CA PHE A 293 -15.51 -8.46 -15.82
C PHE A 293 -15.40 -8.62 -14.30
N ILE A 294 -14.51 -9.53 -13.86
CA ILE A 294 -14.21 -9.78 -12.44
C ILE A 294 -12.94 -9.01 -12.00
N ALA A 295 -12.37 -8.17 -12.89
CA ALA A 295 -11.00 -7.68 -12.75
C ALA A 295 -10.82 -6.64 -11.63
N ASP A 296 -11.76 -5.70 -11.47
CA ASP A 296 -11.62 -4.53 -10.59
C ASP A 296 -12.97 -4.19 -9.96
N ILE A 297 -13.27 -4.94 -8.91
CA ILE A 297 -14.48 -4.81 -8.11
C ILE A 297 -14.27 -3.73 -7.05
N ILE A 298 -15.25 -2.85 -6.87
CA ILE A 298 -15.29 -1.89 -5.76
C ILE A 298 -16.38 -2.37 -4.78
N PRO A 299 -16.04 -2.77 -3.55
CA PRO A 299 -16.97 -3.47 -2.66
C PRO A 299 -17.96 -2.55 -1.94
N VAL A 300 -18.69 -1.73 -2.71
CA VAL A 300 -19.72 -0.81 -2.22
C VAL A 300 -20.93 -1.61 -1.69
N PRO A 301 -21.36 -1.42 -0.43
CA PRO A 301 -22.49 -2.14 0.13
C PRO A 301 -23.81 -1.84 -0.58
N ARG A 302 -24.63 -2.87 -0.82
CA ARG A 302 -25.92 -2.78 -1.50
C ARG A 302 -26.86 -1.69 -0.95
N LYS A 303 -26.88 -1.54 0.37
CA LYS A 303 -27.69 -0.54 1.07
C LYS A 303 -27.40 0.90 0.63
N ILE A 304 -26.18 1.20 0.16
CA ILE A 304 -25.80 2.53 -0.33
C ILE A 304 -26.53 2.83 -1.64
N PHE A 305 -26.67 1.86 -2.54
CA PHE A 305 -27.45 2.04 -3.76
C PHE A 305 -28.94 2.23 -3.44
N HIS A 306 -29.52 1.42 -2.56
CA HIS A 306 -30.92 1.59 -2.16
C HIS A 306 -31.20 2.97 -1.56
N ARG A 307 -30.32 3.42 -0.64
CA ARG A 307 -30.39 4.74 -0.03
C ARG A 307 -30.26 5.84 -1.08
N LEU A 308 -29.27 5.75 -1.97
CA LEU A 308 -29.07 6.73 -3.05
C LEU A 308 -30.28 6.81 -3.99
N GLY A 309 -30.87 5.68 -4.37
CA GLY A 309 -32.08 5.66 -5.18
C GLY A 309 -33.23 6.41 -4.52
N HIS A 310 -33.47 6.15 -3.23
CA HIS A 310 -34.49 6.85 -2.45
C HIS A 310 -34.27 8.37 -2.41
N LEU A 311 -33.05 8.82 -2.11
CA LEU A 311 -32.71 10.25 -2.06
C LEU A 311 -32.84 10.96 -3.42
N LEU A 312 -32.74 10.21 -4.52
CA LEU A 312 -32.93 10.72 -5.88
C LEU A 312 -34.38 10.67 -6.36
N GLY A 313 -35.33 10.21 -5.53
CA GLY A 313 -36.72 9.95 -5.94
C GLY A 313 -36.87 8.75 -6.89
N LEU A 314 -35.83 7.93 -6.99
CA LEU A 314 -35.72 6.76 -7.86
C LEU A 314 -35.82 5.49 -7.01
N ASN A 315 -37.03 5.09 -6.65
CA ASN A 315 -37.24 3.92 -5.82
C ASN A 315 -36.91 2.60 -6.56
N SER A 316 -36.92 1.49 -5.81
CA SER A 316 -36.67 0.14 -6.36
C SER A 316 -37.67 -0.30 -7.41
N GLU A 317 -38.77 0.41 -7.64
CA GLU A 317 -39.77 0.13 -8.66
C GLU A 317 -39.53 0.89 -9.98
N SER A 318 -38.82 2.02 -9.92
CA SER A 318 -38.47 2.84 -11.10
C SER A 318 -37.76 2.01 -12.18
N PRO A 319 -38.32 1.92 -13.41
CA PRO A 319 -37.70 1.17 -14.50
C PRO A 319 -36.30 1.68 -14.86
N VAL A 320 -36.09 2.99 -14.74
CA VAL A 320 -34.80 3.64 -15.00
C VAL A 320 -33.77 3.23 -13.95
N TRP A 321 -34.14 3.32 -12.68
CA TRP A 321 -33.28 2.88 -11.58
C TRP A 321 -32.96 1.40 -11.69
N LYS A 322 -33.99 0.55 -11.84
CA LYS A 322 -33.85 -0.88 -12.06
C LYS A 322 -32.90 -1.18 -13.21
N ARG A 323 -32.90 -0.40 -14.30
CA ARG A 323 -31.97 -0.57 -15.42
C ARG A 323 -30.53 -0.19 -15.05
N TRP A 324 -30.34 0.92 -14.34
CA TRP A 324 -29.01 1.38 -13.92
C TRP A 324 -28.36 0.45 -12.90
N VAL A 325 -29.16 -0.10 -11.97
CA VAL A 325 -28.65 -1.00 -10.92
C VAL A 325 -28.97 -2.48 -11.14
N LYS A 326 -29.52 -2.85 -12.32
CA LYS A 326 -29.95 -4.21 -12.66
C LYS A 326 -28.86 -5.24 -12.44
N ASN A 327 -27.63 -4.88 -12.80
CA ASN A 327 -26.48 -5.76 -12.73
C ASN A 327 -25.92 -5.90 -11.30
N TYR A 328 -26.38 -5.07 -10.35
CA TYR A 328 -25.86 -5.02 -8.98
C TYR A 328 -26.83 -5.61 -7.94
N LEU A 329 -28.14 -5.54 -8.18
CA LEU A 329 -29.17 -5.95 -7.21
C LEU A 329 -29.75 -7.36 -7.46
N VAL A 330 -29.43 -7.99 -8.59
CA VAL A 330 -30.08 -9.24 -9.05
C VAL A 330 -29.33 -10.50 -8.60
N ILE A 331 -28.03 -10.42 -8.32
CA ILE A 331 -27.21 -11.55 -7.89
C ILE A 331 -26.75 -11.32 -6.45
N ASP A 332 -27.04 -12.28 -5.58
CA ASP A 332 -26.66 -12.19 -4.17
C ASP A 332 -25.13 -12.12 -4.03
N GLN A 333 -24.62 -11.17 -3.25
CA GLN A 333 -23.17 -10.84 -3.09
C GLN A 333 -22.44 -10.19 -4.29
N ALA A 334 -23.14 -9.70 -5.32
CA ALA A 334 -22.49 -8.99 -6.42
C ALA A 334 -22.13 -7.53 -6.04
N TYR A 335 -20.84 -7.20 -6.13
CA TYR A 335 -20.33 -5.84 -6.01
C TYR A 335 -20.08 -5.25 -7.41
N PRO A 336 -20.21 -3.93 -7.62
CA PRO A 336 -19.96 -3.33 -8.92
C PRO A 336 -18.49 -3.42 -9.31
N THR A 337 -18.23 -3.52 -10.60
CA THR A 337 -16.91 -3.18 -11.16
C THR A 337 -16.72 -1.66 -11.15
N ARG A 338 -15.48 -1.19 -11.18
CA ARG A 338 -15.17 0.24 -11.34
C ARG A 338 -15.87 0.87 -12.54
N HIS A 339 -15.75 0.24 -13.72
CA HIS A 339 -16.40 0.69 -14.95
C HIS A 339 -17.93 0.81 -14.80
N THR A 340 -18.56 -0.19 -14.21
CA THR A 340 -20.02 -0.17 -14.03
C THR A 340 -20.45 0.89 -13.00
N LEU A 341 -19.63 1.15 -11.97
CA LEU A 341 -19.86 2.23 -11.01
C LEU A 341 -19.68 3.60 -11.67
N GLN A 342 -18.70 3.75 -12.58
CA GLN A 342 -18.52 4.94 -13.43
C GLN A 342 -19.75 5.22 -14.30
N GLU A 343 -20.27 4.20 -15.00
CA GLU A 343 -21.48 4.34 -15.81
C GLU A 343 -22.67 4.80 -14.95
N LEU A 344 -22.83 4.24 -13.74
CA LEU A 344 -23.89 4.63 -12.81
C LEU A 344 -23.75 6.10 -12.38
N ILE A 345 -22.56 6.52 -11.93
CA ILE A 345 -22.30 7.91 -11.52
C ILE A 345 -22.55 8.87 -12.68
N ARG A 346 -22.11 8.52 -13.89
CA ARG A 346 -22.37 9.33 -15.09
C ARG A 346 -23.85 9.49 -15.37
N ASN A 347 -24.62 8.40 -15.32
CA ASN A 347 -26.07 8.45 -15.53
C ASN A 347 -26.77 9.31 -14.47
N ILE A 348 -26.37 9.18 -13.20
CA ILE A 348 -26.90 9.98 -12.09
C ILE A 348 -26.55 11.46 -12.27
N ASN A 349 -25.34 11.80 -12.69
CA ASN A 349 -24.92 13.18 -12.92
C ASN A 349 -25.71 13.84 -14.07
N THR A 350 -25.94 13.12 -15.17
CA THR A 350 -26.79 13.58 -16.27
C THR A 350 -28.21 13.85 -15.78
N PHE A 351 -28.81 12.87 -15.09
CA PHE A 351 -30.15 13.01 -14.51
C PHE A 351 -30.22 14.17 -13.53
N SER A 352 -29.21 14.32 -12.67
CA SER A 352 -29.18 15.37 -11.67
C SER A 352 -29.10 16.76 -12.30
N THR A 353 -28.38 16.88 -13.42
CA THR A 353 -28.27 18.11 -14.20
C THR A 353 -29.62 18.48 -14.84
N ASP A 354 -30.30 17.50 -15.43
CA ASP A 354 -31.60 17.72 -16.07
C ASP A 354 -32.69 18.06 -15.05
N ALA A 355 -32.69 17.40 -13.89
CA ALA A 355 -33.59 17.71 -12.78
C ALA A 355 -33.35 19.12 -12.22
N LYS A 356 -32.08 19.54 -12.05
CA LYS A 356 -31.72 20.91 -11.64
C LYS A 356 -32.22 21.96 -12.64
N LYS A 357 -32.11 21.71 -13.95
CA LYS A 357 -32.68 22.59 -15.00
C LYS A 357 -34.21 22.68 -14.92
N ALA A 358 -34.87 21.60 -14.51
CA ALA A 358 -36.31 21.56 -14.31
C ALA A 358 -36.77 22.11 -12.94
N GLY A 359 -35.85 22.66 -12.13
CA GLY A 359 -36.17 23.29 -10.84
C GLY A 359 -36.21 22.33 -9.64
N PHE A 360 -35.78 21.08 -9.81
CA PHE A 360 -35.70 20.11 -8.71
C PHE A 360 -34.31 20.15 -8.05
N ALA A 361 -34.28 20.15 -6.72
CA ALA A 361 -33.07 20.01 -5.92
C ALA A 361 -33.08 18.66 -5.20
N PHE A 362 -31.93 17.99 -5.18
CA PHE A 362 -31.74 16.76 -4.40
C PHE A 362 -31.23 17.08 -3.01
N GLU A 363 -31.43 16.13 -2.09
CA GLU A 363 -30.87 16.20 -0.75
C GLU A 363 -29.33 16.27 -0.80
N LYS A 364 -28.72 17.10 0.05
CA LYS A 364 -27.25 17.23 0.18
C LYS A 364 -26.55 15.90 0.44
N GLU A 365 -27.27 14.96 1.05
CA GLU A 365 -26.79 13.61 1.29
C GLU A 365 -26.54 12.82 0.01
N ALA A 366 -27.41 12.95 -1.01
CA ALA A 366 -27.23 12.28 -2.29
C ALA A 366 -25.93 12.74 -2.97
N GLU A 367 -25.68 14.05 -2.96
CA GLU A 367 -24.45 14.64 -3.51
C GLU A 367 -23.20 14.10 -2.78
N HIS A 368 -23.24 13.96 -1.45
CA HIS A 368 -22.13 13.41 -0.68
C HIS A 368 -21.88 11.92 -0.95
N ILE A 369 -22.94 11.13 -1.13
CA ILE A 369 -22.80 9.71 -1.51
C ILE A 369 -22.16 9.61 -2.91
N ILE A 370 -22.61 10.43 -3.86
CA ILE A 370 -22.07 10.45 -5.23
C ILE A 370 -20.59 10.83 -5.22
N ASP A 371 -20.21 11.88 -4.49
CA ASP A 371 -18.82 12.34 -4.36
C ASP A 371 -17.89 11.25 -3.78
N ARG A 372 -18.36 10.56 -2.74
CA ARG A 372 -17.63 9.43 -2.15
C ARG A 372 -17.47 8.26 -3.13
N LEU A 373 -18.52 7.90 -3.87
CA LEU A 373 -18.43 6.85 -4.88
C LEU A 373 -17.50 7.26 -6.02
N ASN A 374 -17.51 8.54 -6.40
CA ASN A 374 -16.61 9.11 -7.40
C ASN A 374 -15.15 9.05 -6.95
N THR A 375 -14.88 9.38 -5.68
CA THR A 375 -13.54 9.26 -5.09
C THR A 375 -13.02 7.81 -5.16
N LEU A 376 -13.86 6.82 -4.83
CA LEU A 376 -13.47 5.41 -4.94
C LEU A 376 -13.15 5.00 -6.37
N VAL A 377 -13.94 5.50 -7.32
CA VAL A 377 -13.81 5.23 -8.75
C VAL A 377 -12.56 5.86 -9.36
N GLU A 378 -12.21 7.07 -8.96
CA GLU A 378 -11.02 7.77 -9.47
C GLU A 378 -9.73 7.38 -8.74
N SER A 379 -9.83 6.70 -7.59
CA SER A 379 -8.66 6.27 -6.82
C SER A 379 -7.73 5.32 -7.58
N ASP A 380 -6.46 5.35 -7.20
CA ASP A 380 -5.45 4.37 -7.63
C ASP A 380 -5.49 3.08 -6.79
N LEU A 381 -6.57 2.86 -6.03
CA LEU A 381 -6.80 1.68 -5.22
C LEU A 381 -7.67 0.65 -5.95
N ALA A 382 -7.32 -0.62 -5.84
CA ALA A 382 -8.13 -1.78 -6.16
C ALA A 382 -8.44 -2.55 -4.87
N TRP A 383 -9.36 -3.51 -4.94
CA TRP A 383 -9.84 -4.23 -3.75
C TRP A 383 -9.68 -5.73 -3.93
N GLU A 384 -9.07 -6.37 -2.93
CA GLU A 384 -8.83 -7.80 -2.92
C GLU A 384 -9.38 -8.44 -1.64
N LYS A 385 -10.00 -9.62 -1.76
CA LYS A 385 -10.48 -10.37 -0.60
C LYS A 385 -9.32 -11.08 0.06
N VAL A 386 -9.26 -11.02 1.39
CA VAL A 386 -8.40 -11.88 2.20
C VAL A 386 -8.81 -13.34 1.96
N LEU A 387 -7.87 -14.16 1.53
CA LEU A 387 -8.01 -15.60 1.36
C LEU A 387 -7.58 -16.35 2.62
N SER A 388 -6.46 -15.96 3.22
CA SER A 388 -5.99 -16.53 4.48
C SER A 388 -5.17 -15.51 5.28
N VAL A 389 -5.16 -15.71 6.60
CA VAL A 389 -4.29 -15.02 7.56
C VAL A 389 -3.65 -16.09 8.42
N GLU A 390 -2.34 -16.29 8.27
CA GLU A 390 -1.59 -17.38 8.90
C GLU A 390 -0.51 -16.79 9.81
N GLU A 391 -0.53 -17.14 11.11
CA GLU A 391 0.61 -16.84 11.99
C GLU A 391 1.80 -17.70 11.58
N LYS A 392 2.97 -17.08 11.40
CA LYS A 392 4.22 -17.76 11.10
C LYS A 392 4.97 -18.09 12.37
N ASN A 393 5.62 -19.24 12.38
CA ASN A 393 6.45 -19.68 13.50
C ASN A 393 7.84 -19.03 13.41
N GLY A 394 8.25 -18.40 14.51
CA GLY A 394 9.59 -17.86 14.68
C GLY A 394 9.70 -16.37 14.37
N PRO A 395 10.68 -15.68 15.00
CA PRO A 395 10.90 -14.27 14.78
C PRO A 395 11.35 -14.00 13.33
N VAL A 396 10.80 -12.94 12.74
CA VAL A 396 11.22 -12.43 11.43
C VAL A 396 11.67 -10.98 11.62
N GLU A 397 12.89 -10.67 11.19
CA GLU A 397 13.35 -9.29 11.08
C GLU A 397 12.54 -8.60 9.99
N MET A 398 11.81 -7.57 10.38
CA MET A 398 10.96 -6.76 9.50
C MET A 398 11.54 -5.38 9.31
N VAL A 399 11.23 -4.81 8.15
CA VAL A 399 11.59 -3.45 7.81
C VAL A 399 10.33 -2.60 7.76
N ASP A 400 10.36 -1.45 8.45
CA ASP A 400 9.37 -0.39 8.29
C ASP A 400 10.05 0.88 7.74
N TYR A 401 9.30 1.71 7.03
CA TYR A 401 9.81 2.94 6.43
C TYR A 401 8.99 4.14 6.86
N GLU A 402 9.69 5.20 7.28
CA GLU A 402 9.09 6.54 7.34
C GLU A 402 9.11 7.14 5.94
N VAL A 403 7.92 7.40 5.38
CA VAL A 403 7.74 7.93 4.03
C VAL A 403 6.98 9.26 4.09
N ASN A 404 7.47 10.24 3.34
CA ASN A 404 6.95 11.61 3.29
C ASN A 404 6.37 11.91 1.90
N PRO A 405 5.33 12.78 1.80
CA PRO A 405 4.63 13.50 2.90
C PRO A 405 3.48 12.78 3.59
N HIS A 406 2.98 11.67 3.07
CA HIS A 406 1.68 11.15 3.51
C HIS A 406 1.76 10.10 4.63
N HIS A 407 2.97 9.75 5.10
CA HIS A 407 3.21 8.84 6.24
C HIS A 407 2.49 7.50 6.13
N ASN A 408 2.39 7.03 4.88
CA ASN A 408 1.95 5.71 4.47
C ASN A 408 2.89 5.22 3.36
N TYR A 409 2.92 3.91 3.10
CA TYR A 409 3.74 3.38 2.01
C TYR A 409 3.15 2.10 1.41
N ILE A 410 3.57 1.80 0.19
CA ILE A 410 3.12 0.62 -0.56
C ILE A 410 4.10 -0.54 -0.36
N VAL A 411 3.61 -1.66 0.20
CA VAL A 411 4.38 -2.91 0.38
C VAL A 411 3.67 -4.06 -0.28
N ASN A 412 4.34 -4.72 -1.23
CA ASN A 412 3.77 -5.86 -1.97
C ASN A 412 2.35 -5.58 -2.51
N GLY A 413 2.08 -4.32 -2.87
CA GLY A 413 0.79 -3.84 -3.34
C GLY A 413 -0.18 -3.35 -2.25
N PHE A 414 0.07 -3.53 -0.96
CA PHE A 414 -0.78 -3.04 0.14
C PHE A 414 -0.36 -1.65 0.64
N VAL A 415 -1.27 -0.90 1.28
CA VAL A 415 -1.06 0.48 1.79
C VAL A 415 -1.22 0.51 3.33
N THR A 416 -0.35 1.23 4.05
CA THR A 416 -0.07 1.10 5.52
C THR A 416 0.03 2.48 6.25
N HIS A 417 -0.09 2.69 7.59
CA HIS A 417 -0.21 4.06 8.22
C HIS A 417 0.47 4.28 9.62
N ASN A 418 0.87 5.55 9.98
CA ASN A 418 1.53 6.00 11.26
C ASN A 418 0.76 7.01 12.19
N SER A 419 0.98 7.04 13.54
CA SER A 419 0.26 7.79 14.64
C SER A 419 0.20 9.34 14.53
N GLN A 420 -0.81 10.06 15.10
CA GLN A 420 -1.01 11.54 14.86
C GLN A 420 -1.32 12.45 16.09
N ILE A 421 -2.08 12.03 17.11
CA ILE A 421 -2.53 12.94 18.21
C ILE A 421 -1.41 13.34 19.16
N SER A 422 -0.56 12.39 19.54
CA SER A 422 0.58 12.65 20.45
C SER A 422 1.53 13.71 19.90
N MET A 423 1.69 13.76 18.57
CA MET A 423 2.49 14.79 17.91
C MET A 423 1.83 16.18 17.99
N LYS A 424 0.51 16.29 17.87
CA LYS A 424 -0.18 17.60 18.03
C LYS A 424 -0.07 18.14 19.46
N LEU A 425 -0.22 17.29 20.47
CA LEU A 425 -0.04 17.68 21.88
C LEU A 425 1.39 18.18 22.15
N SER A 426 2.38 17.61 21.47
CA SER A 426 3.77 18.02 21.59
C SER A 426 4.00 19.45 21.09
N ILE A 427 3.20 19.92 20.13
CA ILE A 427 3.22 21.31 19.66
C ILE A 427 2.50 22.21 20.68
N GLN A 428 1.26 21.84 21.03
CA GLN A 428 0.38 22.67 21.86
C GLN A 428 1.00 23.00 23.23
N THR A 429 1.69 22.04 23.84
CA THR A 429 2.34 22.21 25.16
C THR A 429 3.32 23.39 25.19
N GLN A 430 4.00 23.64 24.08
CA GLN A 430 5.06 24.64 24.00
C GLN A 430 4.54 26.06 23.76
N LEU A 431 3.26 26.20 23.43
CA LEU A 431 2.63 27.50 23.18
C LEU A 431 2.40 28.28 24.48
N SER A 432 2.09 29.57 24.35
CA SER A 432 1.78 30.43 25.49
C SER A 432 0.50 29.99 26.20
N ALA A 433 0.36 30.35 27.48
CA ALA A 433 -0.88 30.09 28.20
C ALA A 433 -2.09 30.79 27.54
N ALA A 434 -1.87 31.94 26.90
CA ALA A 434 -2.89 32.67 26.13
C ALA A 434 -3.38 31.90 24.89
N GLU A 435 -2.52 31.07 24.30
CA GLU A 435 -2.84 30.19 23.16
C GLU A 435 -3.29 28.79 23.59
N GLY A 436 -3.48 28.58 24.90
CA GLY A 436 -3.88 27.29 25.47
C GLY A 436 -2.74 26.27 25.58
N GLY A 437 -1.49 26.73 25.61
CA GLY A 437 -0.30 25.92 25.89
C GLY A 437 0.13 25.96 27.36
N LEU A 438 1.27 25.35 27.66
CA LEU A 438 1.83 25.23 29.02
C LEU A 438 3.22 25.89 29.16
N GLU A 439 3.71 26.57 28.11
CA GLU A 439 5.00 27.26 28.11
C GLU A 439 6.17 26.37 28.54
N GLY A 440 6.14 25.10 28.11
CA GLY A 440 7.18 24.14 28.48
C GLY A 440 7.47 23.11 27.41
N LYS A 441 8.64 22.49 27.54
CA LYS A 441 9.13 21.48 26.62
C LYS A 441 8.38 20.15 26.76
N VAL A 442 8.65 19.23 25.85
CA VAL A 442 8.03 17.90 25.80
C VAL A 442 9.10 16.82 25.90
N LEU A 443 8.87 15.80 26.72
CA LEU A 443 9.65 14.57 26.70
C LEU A 443 8.82 13.49 26.00
N PHE A 444 9.25 13.04 24.83
CA PHE A 444 8.57 12.02 24.04
C PHE A 444 9.32 10.70 24.12
N ILE A 445 8.75 9.73 24.83
CA ILE A 445 9.25 8.37 24.96
C ILE A 445 8.54 7.49 23.93
N ASP A 446 9.27 7.10 22.89
CA ASP A 446 8.73 6.35 21.76
C ASP A 446 9.16 4.89 21.84
N THR A 447 8.21 3.99 22.05
CA THR A 447 8.43 2.55 22.14
C THR A 447 8.09 1.83 20.84
N GLU A 448 7.27 2.42 19.97
CA GLU A 448 6.80 1.79 18.72
C GLU A 448 7.53 2.25 17.46
N GLY A 449 8.03 3.49 17.44
CA GLY A 449 8.88 4.06 16.38
C GLY A 449 8.09 5.06 15.55
N THR A 450 7.02 5.58 16.13
CA THR A 450 5.92 6.24 15.44
C THR A 450 6.07 7.76 15.45
N PHE A 451 7.06 8.30 16.17
CA PHE A 451 7.29 9.75 16.23
C PHE A 451 7.97 10.27 14.95
N ALA A 452 7.37 11.27 14.32
CA ALA A 452 7.86 11.88 13.09
C ALA A 452 8.12 13.38 13.28
N ALA A 453 9.39 13.78 13.41
CA ALA A 453 9.78 15.19 13.57
C ALA A 453 9.30 16.06 12.40
N GLN A 454 9.41 15.57 11.16
CA GLN A 454 8.95 16.34 9.99
C GLN A 454 7.44 16.57 10.00
N ARG A 455 6.66 15.64 10.54
CA ARG A 455 5.22 15.82 10.69
C ARG A 455 4.92 16.92 11.71
N VAL A 456 5.65 16.93 12.83
CA VAL A 456 5.58 18.02 13.82
C VAL A 456 5.93 19.35 13.17
N PHE A 457 7.00 19.41 12.39
CA PHE A 457 7.42 20.60 11.64
C PHE A 457 6.30 21.11 10.73
N GLN A 458 5.73 20.23 9.90
CA GLN A 458 4.63 20.56 8.99
C GLN A 458 3.40 21.09 9.76
N MET A 459 3.00 20.41 10.84
CA MET A 459 1.86 20.83 11.65
C MET A 459 2.10 22.19 12.32
N ALA A 460 3.32 22.45 12.79
CA ALA A 460 3.72 23.73 13.38
C ALA A 460 3.66 24.84 12.32
N GLN A 461 4.27 24.63 11.15
CA GLN A 461 4.27 25.59 10.05
C GLN A 461 2.85 25.90 9.55
N ALA A 462 2.03 24.86 9.35
CA ALA A 462 0.63 25.00 8.95
C ALA A 462 -0.21 25.73 10.01
N SER A 463 0.20 25.67 11.28
CA SER A 463 -0.43 26.41 12.40
C SER A 463 0.16 27.81 12.61
N GLY A 464 1.06 28.28 11.73
CA GLY A 464 1.70 29.60 11.84
C GLY A 464 2.76 29.70 12.95
N GLN A 465 3.24 28.57 13.47
CA GLN A 465 4.23 28.51 14.54
C GLN A 465 5.63 28.36 13.98
N ASP A 466 6.64 28.77 14.76
CA ASP A 466 8.04 28.54 14.43
C ASP A 466 8.38 27.05 14.62
N ALA A 467 8.45 26.33 13.49
CA ALA A 467 8.59 24.88 13.48
C ALA A 467 9.94 24.40 14.03
N ASP A 468 11.02 25.16 13.83
CA ASP A 468 12.35 24.82 14.35
C ASP A 468 12.37 24.95 15.87
N LYS A 469 11.83 26.06 16.40
CA LYS A 469 11.69 26.26 17.85
C LYS A 469 10.83 25.17 18.50
N ILE A 470 9.75 24.76 17.83
CA ILE A 470 8.87 23.68 18.31
C ILE A 470 9.60 22.34 18.33
N LEU A 471 10.44 22.04 17.34
CA LEU A 471 11.23 20.82 17.33
C LEU A 471 12.29 20.81 18.43
N ASP A 472 12.98 21.92 18.64
CA ASP A 472 14.00 22.07 19.69
C ASP A 472 13.42 21.90 21.10
N GLY A 473 12.13 22.21 21.28
CA GLY A 473 11.43 21.98 22.54
C GLY A 473 10.92 20.54 22.75
N ILE A 474 11.19 19.60 21.83
CA ILE A 474 10.84 18.18 21.99
C ILE A 474 12.10 17.35 22.22
N ILE A 475 12.24 16.86 23.45
CA ILE A 475 13.25 15.88 23.82
C ILE A 475 12.72 14.50 23.47
N TYR A 476 13.32 13.87 22.46
CA TYR A 476 12.93 12.56 21.98
C TYR A 476 13.81 11.45 22.59
N SER A 477 13.18 10.40 23.12
CA SER A 477 13.88 9.19 23.60
C SER A 477 13.27 7.94 22.98
N ARG A 478 14.05 7.24 22.16
CA ARG A 478 13.69 5.94 21.62
C ARG A 478 13.99 4.84 22.62
N VAL A 479 13.00 3.99 22.89
CA VAL A 479 13.14 2.88 23.83
C VAL A 479 13.00 1.55 23.11
N TYR A 480 13.85 0.58 23.48
CA TYR A 480 14.01 -0.69 22.75
C TYR A 480 13.52 -1.93 23.49
N ASN A 481 13.28 -1.86 24.80
CA ASN A 481 12.76 -2.95 25.63
C ASN A 481 12.13 -2.39 26.93
N SER A 482 11.49 -3.25 27.74
CA SER A 482 10.73 -2.82 28.92
C SER A 482 11.63 -2.30 30.03
N ASP A 483 12.83 -2.87 30.22
CA ASP A 483 13.81 -2.38 31.20
C ASP A 483 14.34 -1.00 30.81
N HIS A 484 14.67 -0.78 29.53
CA HIS A 484 15.07 0.53 29.01
C HIS A 484 13.93 1.55 29.16
N GLN A 485 12.68 1.14 29.01
CA GLN A 485 11.51 2.00 29.25
C GLN A 485 11.45 2.45 30.70
N ILE A 486 11.62 1.52 31.63
CA ILE A 486 11.62 1.78 33.06
C ILE A 486 12.77 2.70 33.42
N LEU A 487 14.00 2.42 32.96
CA LEU A 487 15.18 3.23 33.21
C LEU A 487 15.05 4.65 32.63
N THR A 488 14.48 4.78 31.43
CA THR A 488 14.22 6.09 30.81
C THR A 488 13.29 6.93 31.68
N VAL A 489 12.23 6.33 32.22
CA VAL A 489 11.31 7.02 33.14
C VAL A 489 11.96 7.32 34.49
N ASP A 490 12.85 6.46 34.98
CA ASP A 490 13.62 6.73 36.20
C ASP A 490 14.51 7.97 36.05
N HIS A 491 15.11 8.16 34.87
CA HIS A 491 15.89 9.35 34.54
C HIS A 491 15.02 10.56 34.17
N ALA A 492 13.78 10.34 33.73
CA ALA A 492 12.88 11.40 33.27
C ALA A 492 12.63 12.46 34.35
N PHE A 493 12.58 12.11 35.64
CA PHE A 493 12.38 13.09 36.71
C PHE A 493 13.41 14.23 36.68
N LYS A 494 14.69 13.89 36.45
CA LYS A 494 15.78 14.86 36.39
C LYS A 494 15.65 15.73 35.13
N ILE A 495 15.50 15.10 33.98
CA ILE A 495 15.36 15.77 32.68
C ILE A 495 14.16 16.71 32.69
N CYS A 496 13.01 16.26 33.22
CA CYS A 496 11.80 17.06 33.28
C CYS A 496 11.97 18.33 34.09
N LYS A 497 12.77 18.29 35.17
CA LYS A 497 13.06 19.45 36.00
C LYS A 497 14.07 20.40 35.33
N GLU A 498 15.14 19.87 34.74
CA GLU A 498 16.22 20.66 34.13
C GLU A 498 15.75 21.39 32.86
N GLU A 499 14.90 20.74 32.07
CA GLU A 499 14.47 21.24 30.76
C GLU A 499 13.09 21.90 30.77
N ASN A 500 12.51 22.13 31.95
CA ASN A 500 11.16 22.67 32.14
C ASN A 500 10.10 21.93 31.28
N ILE A 501 10.07 20.59 31.40
CA ILE A 501 9.12 19.75 30.66
C ILE A 501 7.73 19.88 31.28
N LYS A 502 6.72 20.14 30.44
CA LYS A 502 5.31 20.24 30.84
C LYS A 502 4.43 19.13 30.27
N LEU A 503 4.95 18.36 29.32
CA LEU A 503 4.31 17.15 28.80
C LEU A 503 5.32 16.01 28.70
N LEU A 504 4.99 14.86 29.27
CA LEU A 504 5.69 13.60 29.04
C LEU A 504 4.76 12.64 28.29
N VAL A 505 5.17 12.17 27.12
CA VAL A 505 4.43 11.21 26.30
C VAL A 505 5.11 9.85 26.35
N VAL A 506 4.33 8.77 26.50
CA VAL A 506 4.79 7.39 26.27
C VAL A 506 3.92 6.75 25.18
N ASP A 507 4.47 6.55 23.98
CA ASP A 507 3.77 5.96 22.83
C ASP A 507 4.42 4.64 22.39
N SER A 508 3.89 3.46 22.75
CA SER A 508 2.83 3.17 23.72
C SER A 508 3.38 2.56 25.03
N ILE A 509 2.59 2.65 26.11
CA ILE A 509 2.99 2.17 27.45
C ILE A 509 3.09 0.64 27.53
N LEU A 510 2.41 -0.09 26.65
CA LEU A 510 2.28 -1.56 26.71
C LEU A 510 3.04 -2.32 25.63
N SER A 511 3.67 -1.66 24.66
CA SER A 511 4.32 -2.34 23.52
C SER A 511 5.38 -3.36 23.97
N HIS A 512 6.41 -2.92 24.70
CA HIS A 512 7.52 -3.76 25.17
C HIS A 512 7.08 -4.77 26.24
N PHE A 513 6.25 -4.33 27.20
CA PHE A 513 5.68 -5.22 28.22
C PHE A 513 4.81 -6.35 27.65
N ARG A 514 4.22 -6.18 26.46
CA ARG A 514 3.49 -7.25 25.76
C ARG A 514 4.43 -8.22 25.05
N GLY A 515 5.51 -7.72 24.47
CA GLY A 515 6.47 -8.53 23.72
C GLY A 515 7.33 -9.43 24.61
N GLU A 516 7.72 -8.95 25.78
CA GLU A 516 8.69 -9.63 26.66
C GLU A 516 8.04 -10.64 27.63
N TYR A 517 6.81 -10.38 28.06
CA TYR A 517 6.11 -11.21 29.06
C TYR A 517 4.98 -12.00 28.41
N ILE A 518 5.32 -13.19 27.90
CA ILE A 518 4.42 -14.09 27.18
C ILE A 518 3.92 -15.20 28.11
N GLY A 519 2.65 -15.60 27.98
CA GLY A 519 2.04 -16.70 28.74
C GLY A 519 1.38 -16.27 30.05
N ARG A 520 0.59 -17.17 30.64
CA ARG A 520 -0.13 -16.88 31.92
C ARG A 520 0.81 -16.83 33.13
N GLU A 521 1.97 -17.47 33.04
CA GLU A 521 2.95 -17.60 34.12
C GLU A 521 3.69 -16.28 34.39
N SER A 522 3.92 -15.46 33.35
CA SER A 522 4.57 -14.14 33.45
C SER A 522 3.60 -12.98 33.68
N LEU A 523 2.30 -13.28 33.77
CA LEU A 523 1.24 -12.27 33.87
C LEU A 523 1.33 -11.47 35.18
N SER A 524 1.67 -12.12 36.29
CA SER A 524 1.83 -11.48 37.60
C SER A 524 3.03 -10.53 37.62
N GLU A 525 4.18 -10.99 37.14
CA GLU A 525 5.42 -10.20 37.05
C GLU A 525 5.23 -8.98 36.15
N ARG A 526 4.65 -9.17 34.96
CA ARG A 526 4.29 -8.08 34.05
C ARG A 526 3.40 -7.05 34.72
N GLN A 527 2.35 -7.50 35.41
CA GLN A 527 1.42 -6.63 36.11
C GLN A 527 2.11 -5.83 37.21
N GLN A 528 2.98 -6.46 37.99
CA GLN A 528 3.73 -5.78 39.05
C GLN A 528 4.71 -4.74 38.50
N ARG A 529 5.49 -5.09 37.47
CA ARG A 529 6.44 -4.18 36.82
C ARG A 529 5.73 -3.01 36.13
N LEU A 530 4.66 -3.28 35.40
CA LEU A 530 3.83 -2.24 34.77
C LEU A 530 3.21 -1.31 35.82
N ASN A 531 2.67 -1.86 36.91
CA ASN A 531 2.08 -1.04 37.98
C ASN A 531 3.12 -0.13 38.62
N SER A 532 4.31 -0.65 38.93
CA SER A 532 5.43 0.15 39.43
C SER A 532 5.80 1.29 38.46
N HIS A 533 5.88 0.97 37.16
CA HIS A 533 6.19 1.93 36.11
C HIS A 533 5.13 3.04 35.99
N LEU A 534 3.85 2.69 36.00
CA LEU A 534 2.74 3.64 35.97
C LEU A 534 2.72 4.54 37.22
N HIS A 535 2.98 3.99 38.40
CA HIS A 535 3.08 4.79 39.63
C HIS A 535 4.25 5.78 39.59
N LYS A 536 5.38 5.42 38.97
CA LYS A 536 6.51 6.35 38.77
C LYS A 536 6.10 7.51 37.86
N LEU A 537 5.45 7.23 36.74
CA LEU A 537 4.90 8.25 35.84
C LEU A 537 3.94 9.20 36.58
N LEU A 538 3.02 8.65 37.38
CA LEU A 538 2.09 9.46 38.17
C LEU A 538 2.81 10.34 39.20
N ARG A 539 3.84 9.81 39.87
CA ARG A 539 4.66 10.59 40.81
C ARG A 539 5.39 11.74 40.12
N ILE A 540 5.93 11.52 38.92
CA ILE A 540 6.56 12.58 38.12
C ILE A 540 5.54 13.67 37.80
N ALA A 541 4.35 13.29 37.34
CA ALA A 541 3.27 14.23 37.03
C ALA A 541 2.91 15.12 38.23
N GLN A 542 2.72 14.50 39.40
CA GLN A 542 2.33 15.20 40.64
C GLN A 542 3.46 16.07 41.18
N ALA A 543 4.69 15.58 41.20
CA ALA A 543 5.82 16.28 41.79
C ALA A 543 6.29 17.48 40.96
N LEU A 544 6.22 17.39 39.62
CA LEU A 544 6.70 18.42 38.70
C LEU A 544 5.57 19.28 38.10
N ASN A 545 4.33 18.99 38.46
CA ASN A 545 3.13 19.63 37.91
C ASN A 545 3.16 19.66 36.38
N LEU A 546 3.28 18.48 35.78
CA LEU A 546 3.30 18.26 34.33
C LEU A 546 2.22 17.25 33.92
N ALA A 547 1.84 17.27 32.64
CA ALA A 547 0.93 16.29 32.07
C ALA A 547 1.69 15.04 31.62
N VAL A 548 1.19 13.85 31.98
CA VAL A 548 1.65 12.58 31.42
C VAL A 548 0.58 12.00 30.52
N VAL A 549 0.92 11.76 29.25
CA VAL A 549 0.04 11.13 28.26
C VAL A 549 0.63 9.78 27.88
N VAL A 550 -0.12 8.72 28.15
CA VAL A 550 0.24 7.37 27.72
C VAL A 550 -0.74 6.91 26.66
N THR A 551 -0.23 6.39 25.55
CA THR A 551 -1.10 5.71 24.59
C THR A 551 -1.23 4.25 24.99
N ASN A 552 -2.45 3.74 24.87
CA ASN A 552 -2.74 2.33 25.00
C ASN A 552 -3.62 1.88 23.85
N GLN A 553 -3.20 0.82 23.16
CA GLN A 553 -3.98 0.22 22.09
C GLN A 553 -5.04 -0.71 22.71
N VAL A 554 -6.31 -0.40 22.45
CA VAL A 554 -7.45 -1.20 22.91
C VAL A 554 -7.59 -2.45 22.02
N GLN A 555 -7.74 -3.63 22.63
CA GLN A 555 -8.03 -4.88 21.92
C GLN A 555 -9.46 -5.33 22.25
N ALA A 556 -10.19 -5.86 21.25
CA ALA A 556 -11.49 -6.48 21.49
C ALA A 556 -11.30 -7.81 22.25
N ASN A 557 -12.05 -8.03 23.32
CA ASN A 557 -12.05 -9.30 24.04
C ASN A 557 -13.09 -10.25 23.43
N PRO A 558 -12.70 -11.38 22.80
CA PRO A 558 -13.65 -12.28 22.13
C PRO A 558 -14.55 -13.12 23.06
N GLN A 559 -14.37 -13.06 24.39
CA GLN A 559 -15.04 -13.96 25.34
C GLN A 559 -16.20 -13.34 26.15
N ALA A 560 -16.52 -12.06 25.98
CA ALA A 560 -17.60 -11.41 26.74
C ALA A 560 -18.96 -11.60 26.03
N PHE A 561 -19.78 -12.55 26.52
CA PHE A 561 -21.17 -12.74 26.06
C PHE A 561 -22.13 -11.67 26.60
N PHE A 562 -21.76 -10.89 27.62
CA PHE A 562 -22.47 -9.71 28.13
C PHE A 562 -21.48 -8.65 28.66
N GLY A 563 -21.70 -7.36 28.36
CA GLY A 563 -20.86 -6.20 28.74
C GLY A 563 -20.15 -5.52 27.55
N ASP A 564 -19.57 -4.32 27.76
CA ASP A 564 -18.87 -3.55 26.71
C ASP A 564 -17.65 -4.33 26.16
N PRO A 565 -17.62 -4.71 24.86
CA PRO A 565 -16.61 -5.60 24.27
C PRO A 565 -15.21 -4.96 24.12
N MET A 566 -15.06 -3.66 24.42
CA MET A 566 -13.83 -2.88 24.27
C MET A 566 -13.15 -2.63 25.62
N ARG A 567 -12.49 -3.64 26.20
CA ARG A 567 -11.66 -3.45 27.40
C ARG A 567 -10.25 -2.99 27.02
N PRO A 568 -9.70 -1.93 27.65
CA PRO A 568 -8.31 -1.54 27.43
C PRO A 568 -7.39 -2.69 27.82
N ALA A 569 -6.40 -2.99 26.96
CA ALA A 569 -5.35 -3.93 27.29
C ALA A 569 -4.60 -3.46 28.56
N GLY A 570 -4.23 -4.37 29.46
CA GLY A 570 -3.56 -4.06 30.74
C GLY A 570 -4.42 -4.18 32.02
N GLY A 571 -5.70 -4.55 31.90
CA GLY A 571 -6.56 -4.86 33.06
C GLY A 571 -6.86 -3.67 33.99
N ASN A 572 -7.27 -3.95 35.24
CA ASN A 572 -7.64 -2.93 36.24
C ASN A 572 -6.46 -2.00 36.61
N ILE A 573 -5.21 -2.42 36.42
CA ILE A 573 -4.02 -1.65 36.81
C ILE A 573 -3.95 -0.32 36.06
N MET A 574 -4.18 -0.35 34.74
CA MET A 574 -4.21 0.88 33.94
C MET A 574 -5.42 1.75 34.27
N ALA A 575 -6.55 1.14 34.62
CA ALA A 575 -7.74 1.86 35.06
C ALA A 575 -7.52 2.58 36.40
N HIS A 576 -6.77 1.98 37.33
CA HIS A 576 -6.48 2.59 38.64
C HIS A 576 -5.35 3.64 38.59
N ALA A 577 -4.40 3.51 37.67
CA ALA A 577 -3.25 4.41 37.59
C ALA A 577 -3.48 5.66 36.71
N SER A 578 -4.50 5.66 35.84
CA SER A 578 -4.82 6.80 34.98
C SER A 578 -5.91 7.67 35.60
N THR A 579 -5.67 8.98 35.68
CA THR A 579 -6.64 9.95 36.20
C THR A 579 -7.69 10.32 35.17
N HIS A 580 -7.34 10.31 33.88
CA HIS A 580 -8.25 10.63 32.79
C HIS A 580 -8.10 9.57 31.70
N ARG A 581 -9.23 9.04 31.22
CA ARG A 581 -9.25 8.04 30.16
C ARG A 581 -10.10 8.53 29.01
N ILE A 582 -9.47 8.72 27.86
CA ILE A 582 -10.11 9.16 26.62
C ILE A 582 -10.07 8.01 25.63
N MET A 583 -11.24 7.55 25.19
CA MET A 583 -11.37 6.62 24.08
C MET A 583 -11.36 7.38 22.77
N LEU A 584 -10.41 7.06 21.90
CA LEU A 584 -10.38 7.57 20.55
C LEU A 584 -11.02 6.54 19.62
N LYS A 585 -12.08 6.92 18.92
CA LYS A 585 -12.79 6.10 17.94
C LYS A 585 -12.77 6.79 16.59
N LYS A 586 -12.72 6.03 15.51
CA LYS A 586 -13.03 6.58 14.18
C LYS A 586 -14.56 6.72 14.05
N SER A 587 -15.00 7.82 13.44
CA SER A 587 -16.38 8.09 13.07
C SER A 587 -16.51 8.17 11.55
N SER A 588 -17.71 8.45 11.03
CA SER A 588 -17.94 8.61 9.59
C SER A 588 -17.37 9.94 9.05
N GLN A 589 -17.17 10.02 7.74
CA GLN A 589 -16.77 11.25 7.01
C GLN A 589 -15.38 11.81 7.37
N GLY A 590 -14.43 10.94 7.73
CA GLY A 590 -13.09 11.37 8.17
C GLY A 590 -13.08 12.02 9.55
N LEU A 591 -14.21 12.03 10.25
CA LEU A 591 -14.33 12.44 11.63
C LEU A 591 -13.82 11.34 12.56
N ARG A 592 -13.37 11.74 13.73
CA ARG A 592 -12.93 10.88 14.82
C ARG A 592 -13.60 11.39 16.08
N VAL A 593 -13.98 10.48 16.96
CA VAL A 593 -14.61 10.78 18.24
C VAL A 593 -13.58 10.60 19.35
N ALA A 594 -13.46 11.58 20.23
CA ALA A 594 -12.81 11.43 21.52
C ALA A 594 -13.91 11.39 22.60
N LYS A 595 -14.06 10.24 23.27
CA LYS A 595 -15.02 10.04 24.35
C LYS A 595 -14.29 9.95 25.69
N VAL A 596 -14.68 10.75 26.69
CA VAL A 596 -14.24 10.56 28.07
C VAL A 596 -14.90 9.29 28.61
N ILE A 597 -14.09 8.27 28.90
CA ILE A 597 -14.55 7.02 29.54
C ILE A 597 -14.63 7.21 31.05
N ASP A 598 -13.64 7.92 31.61
CA ASP A 598 -13.47 8.05 33.04
C ASP A 598 -12.64 9.30 33.36
N SER A 599 -13.12 10.07 34.32
CA SER A 599 -12.46 11.26 34.87
C SER A 599 -13.08 11.57 36.23
N PRO A 600 -12.29 12.02 37.22
CA PRO A 600 -12.78 12.44 38.53
C PRO A 600 -13.76 13.61 38.50
N TYR A 601 -13.76 14.42 37.44
CA TYR A 601 -14.55 15.65 37.40
C TYR A 601 -15.18 15.96 36.03
N LEU A 602 -14.76 15.32 34.94
CA LEU A 602 -15.42 15.48 33.65
C LEU A 602 -16.57 14.47 33.50
N PRO A 603 -17.75 14.91 33.04
CA PRO A 603 -18.82 13.98 32.70
C PRO A 603 -18.44 13.13 31.48
N GLU A 604 -19.01 11.93 31.38
CA GLU A 604 -18.98 11.16 30.14
C GLU A 604 -19.54 12.01 29.00
N SER A 605 -18.65 12.40 28.10
CA SER A 605 -18.93 13.29 26.99
C SER A 605 -18.08 12.88 25.80
N GLU A 606 -18.54 13.21 24.60
CA GLU A 606 -17.83 12.93 23.37
C GLU A 606 -17.70 14.20 22.53
N THR A 607 -16.56 14.33 21.87
CA THR A 607 -16.29 15.40 20.90
C THR A 607 -15.77 14.80 19.61
N TYR A 608 -15.92 15.56 18.52
CA TYR A 608 -15.52 15.14 17.19
C TYR A 608 -14.37 16.00 16.69
N PHE A 609 -13.42 15.36 16.02
CA PHE A 609 -12.25 15.99 15.45
C PHE A 609 -11.89 15.34 14.12
N ARG A 610 -11.03 15.99 13.34
CA ARG A 610 -10.48 15.45 12.09
C ARG A 610 -8.96 15.59 12.08
N ILE A 611 -8.32 14.86 11.18
CA ILE A 611 -6.88 14.98 10.96
C ILE A 611 -6.66 15.73 9.65
N THR A 612 -5.93 16.84 9.71
CA THR A 612 -5.59 17.72 8.59
C THR A 612 -4.09 18.01 8.56
N GLU A 613 -3.62 18.83 7.62
CA GLU A 613 -2.23 19.26 7.57
C GLU A 613 -1.78 19.97 8.87
N LYS A 614 -2.70 20.66 9.56
CA LYS A 614 -2.47 21.31 10.87
C LYS A 614 -2.49 20.34 12.06
N GLY A 615 -2.69 19.05 11.80
CA GLY A 615 -2.75 18.00 12.81
C GLY A 615 -4.19 17.67 13.20
N VAL A 616 -4.53 17.82 14.47
CA VAL A 616 -5.90 17.59 14.98
C VAL A 616 -6.66 18.91 14.95
N GLU A 617 -7.82 18.93 14.29
CA GLU A 617 -8.71 20.10 14.25
C GLU A 617 -10.13 19.72 14.66
N ASP A 618 -10.83 20.67 15.28
CA ASP A 618 -12.22 20.53 15.66
C ASP A 618 -13.09 20.21 14.45
N ALA A 619 -14.07 19.35 14.67
CA ALA A 619 -15.01 19.01 13.63
C ALA A 619 -16.40 18.85 14.23
N VAL A 620 -17.39 19.48 13.64
CA VAL A 620 -18.77 19.37 14.13
C VAL A 620 -19.44 18.20 13.40
N PRO A 621 -20.04 17.23 14.12
CA PRO A 621 -20.90 16.24 13.49
C PRO A 621 -22.13 16.95 12.94
N ARG A 622 -22.55 16.68 11.69
CA ARG A 622 -23.80 17.25 11.19
C ARG A 622 -24.98 16.71 12.02
N ASN A 623 -25.70 17.61 12.70
CA ASN A 623 -26.88 17.26 13.50
C ASN A 623 -28.00 16.73 12.59
N LYS A 624 -28.62 15.62 13.00
CA LYS A 624 -29.83 15.03 12.41
C LYS A 624 -31.13 15.85 12.64
N ARG A 625 -31.04 17.12 13.03
CA ARG A 625 -32.21 17.90 13.51
C ARG A 625 -32.45 19.25 12.84
N ASP A 626 -31.68 19.58 11.81
CA ASP A 626 -32.02 20.69 10.89
C ASP A 626 -32.39 20.13 9.51
N GLU A 627 -33.30 19.14 9.49
CA GLU A 627 -34.06 18.67 8.32
C GLU A 627 -35.50 19.15 8.42
#